data_AF-A0A7S3GXR1-F1
#
_entry.id   AF-A0A7S3GXR1-F1
#
_cell.length_a   1.000
_cell.length_b   1.000
_cell.length_c   1.000
_cell.angle_alpha   90.00
_cell.angle_beta   90.00
_cell.angle_gamma   90.00
#
_symmetry.space_group_name_H-M   'P 1'
#
loop_
_entity.id
_entity.type
_entity.pdbx_description
1 polymer ?
#
loop_
_entity_poly.entity_id
_entity_poly.type
_entity_poly.pdbx_seq_one_letter_code
_entity_poly.pdbx_strand_id
1 'polypeptide(L)'
;LFSSFMNEVTNIKSNKMKKAESTLGTPEDIVERLTATRYDPKQGFGSAYVVLMMSPEASESDITKQYRKMSVLIHPDKCKHEKASEAFQVLVKAYNDTKDPNYNDKYKDILGPAKEHVRKRREEENKLRRKKGEDPMDMQGNDFDAEVM
;
A
#
# COMPACT_ATOMS: atom_id res chain seq x y z
N LEU A 1 -0.35 -11.59 -21.88
CA LEU A 1 0.21 -11.66 -20.51
C LEU A 1 -0.83 -11.35 -19.42
N PHE A 2 -1.53 -10.21 -19.47
CA PHE A 2 -2.53 -9.83 -18.46
C PHE A 2 -3.74 -10.80 -18.37
N SER A 3 -4.30 -11.23 -19.49
CA SER A 3 -5.43 -12.20 -19.51
C SER A 3 -5.05 -13.57 -18.92
N SER A 4 -3.82 -14.05 -19.14
CA SER A 4 -3.33 -15.30 -18.53
C SER A 4 -3.22 -15.18 -17.01
N PHE A 5 -2.84 -14.00 -16.51
CA PHE A 5 -2.77 -13.72 -15.09
C PHE A 5 -4.17 -13.65 -14.45
N MET A 6 -5.15 -13.03 -15.10
CA MET A 6 -6.54 -13.00 -14.62
C MET A 6 -7.13 -14.42 -14.49
N ASN A 7 -6.88 -15.28 -15.47
CA ASN A 7 -7.29 -16.70 -15.43
C ASN A 7 -6.55 -17.53 -14.35
N GLU A 8 -5.30 -17.16 -14.01
CA GLU A 8 -4.57 -17.78 -12.90
C GLU A 8 -5.18 -17.37 -11.55
N VAL A 9 -5.48 -16.07 -11.40
CA VAL A 9 -6.04 -15.46 -10.20
C VAL A 9 -7.45 -15.98 -9.90
N THR A 10 -8.28 -16.22 -10.92
CA THR A 10 -9.61 -16.82 -10.74
C THR A 10 -9.54 -18.26 -10.22
N ASN A 11 -8.43 -18.98 -10.44
CA ASN A 11 -8.26 -20.37 -10.01
C ASN A 11 -7.51 -20.56 -8.67
N ILE A 12 -7.15 -19.47 -7.96
CA ILE A 12 -6.46 -19.58 -6.66
C ILE A 12 -7.39 -20.14 -5.57
N LYS A 13 -6.89 -21.15 -4.82
CA LYS A 13 -7.60 -21.87 -3.74
C LYS A 13 -7.96 -20.96 -2.55
N SER A 14 -9.16 -21.16 -2.00
CA SER A 14 -9.73 -20.42 -0.86
C SER A 14 -8.80 -20.32 0.38
N ASN A 15 -8.07 -21.38 0.73
CA ASN A 15 -7.15 -21.35 1.89
C ASN A 15 -6.02 -20.31 1.76
N LYS A 16 -5.60 -19.98 0.52
CA LYS A 16 -4.59 -18.95 0.27
C LYS A 16 -5.17 -17.53 0.35
N MET A 17 -6.48 -17.38 0.10
CA MET A 17 -7.22 -16.11 0.27
C MET A 17 -7.38 -15.76 1.75
N LYS A 18 -7.77 -16.71 2.60
CA LYS A 18 -7.94 -16.48 4.05
C LYS A 18 -6.68 -15.95 4.75
N LYS A 19 -5.48 -16.38 4.32
CA LYS A 19 -4.20 -15.87 4.83
C LYS A 19 -3.89 -14.44 4.34
N ALA A 20 -4.40 -14.05 3.18
CA ALA A 20 -4.23 -12.70 2.67
C ALA A 20 -5.19 -11.71 3.36
N GLU A 21 -6.43 -12.15 3.64
CA GLU A 21 -7.44 -11.37 4.38
C GLU A 21 -6.97 -10.98 5.79
N SER A 22 -6.31 -11.89 6.52
CA SER A 22 -5.79 -11.59 7.87
C SER A 22 -4.74 -10.49 7.92
N THR A 23 -4.10 -10.16 6.79
CA THR A 23 -3.04 -9.14 6.72
C THR A 23 -3.51 -7.87 6.03
N LEU A 24 -4.48 -7.95 5.11
CA LEU A 24 -4.89 -6.82 4.26
C LEU A 24 -6.29 -6.27 4.55
N GLY A 25 -7.03 -6.94 5.43
CA GLY A 25 -8.45 -6.66 5.67
C GLY A 25 -9.36 -7.52 4.79
N THR A 26 -10.67 -7.32 4.92
CA THR A 26 -11.64 -8.01 4.07
C THR A 26 -11.55 -7.50 2.62
N PRO A 27 -11.99 -8.29 1.63
CA PRO A 27 -12.09 -7.81 0.25
C PRO A 27 -12.83 -6.48 0.13
N GLU A 28 -13.91 -6.31 0.89
CA GLU A 28 -14.71 -5.10 0.96
C GLU A 28 -13.91 -3.91 1.49
N ASP A 29 -13.17 -4.06 2.60
CA ASP A 29 -12.32 -3.00 3.16
C ASP A 29 -11.27 -2.53 2.15
N ILE A 30 -10.69 -3.46 1.38
CA ILE A 30 -9.69 -3.13 0.36
C ILE A 30 -10.35 -2.33 -0.77
N VAL A 31 -11.53 -2.73 -1.22
CA VAL A 31 -12.25 -2.00 -2.28
C VAL A 31 -12.63 -0.60 -1.82
N GLU A 32 -13.16 -0.46 -0.60
CA GLU A 32 -13.48 0.85 -0.02
C GLU A 32 -12.24 1.73 0.09
N ARG A 33 -11.13 1.20 0.64
CA ARG A 33 -9.88 1.96 0.76
C ARG A 33 -9.36 2.42 -0.59
N LEU A 34 -9.32 1.53 -1.58
CA LEU A 34 -8.78 1.85 -2.91
C LEU A 34 -9.65 2.84 -3.69
N THR A 35 -10.96 2.81 -3.48
CA THR A 35 -11.91 3.73 -4.14
C THR A 35 -12.02 5.06 -3.40
N ALA A 36 -11.79 5.08 -2.08
CA ALA A 36 -11.71 6.30 -1.29
C ALA A 36 -10.37 7.03 -1.48
N THR A 37 -9.29 6.29 -1.75
CA THR A 37 -7.98 6.88 -2.05
C THR A 37 -8.06 7.59 -3.39
N ARG A 38 -7.93 8.92 -3.40
CA ARG A 38 -7.89 9.73 -4.63
C ARG A 38 -6.56 9.58 -5.37
N TYR A 39 -6.22 8.35 -5.77
CA TYR A 39 -4.96 8.05 -6.44
C TYR A 39 -4.87 8.76 -7.81
N ASP A 40 -4.32 9.97 -7.79
CA ASP A 40 -4.00 10.74 -8.98
C ASP A 40 -2.50 11.03 -9.02
N PRO A 41 -1.73 10.40 -9.92
CA PRO A 41 -0.28 10.61 -10.04
C PRO A 41 0.06 12.02 -10.56
N LYS A 42 -0.93 12.79 -11.03
CA LYS A 42 -0.79 14.17 -11.50
C LYS A 42 -1.33 15.21 -10.50
N GLN A 43 -2.27 14.84 -9.61
CA GLN A 43 -2.98 15.77 -8.72
C GLN A 43 -2.89 15.44 -7.21
N GLY A 44 -2.11 14.43 -6.82
CA GLY A 44 -1.45 14.40 -5.52
C GLY A 44 -2.32 14.01 -4.31
N PHE A 45 -3.02 12.88 -4.35
CA PHE A 45 -3.47 12.22 -3.13
C PHE A 45 -3.26 10.69 -3.18
N GLY A 46 -2.26 10.19 -2.47
CA GLY A 46 -1.91 8.77 -2.40
C GLY A 46 -0.78 8.37 -3.36
N SER A 47 0.10 7.49 -2.88
CA SER A 47 1.21 6.90 -3.65
C SER A 47 0.87 5.48 -4.13
N ALA A 48 1.51 5.03 -5.20
CA ALA A 48 1.44 3.64 -5.65
C ALA A 48 1.85 2.68 -4.54
N TYR A 49 2.82 3.09 -3.72
CA TYR A 49 3.30 2.35 -2.56
C TYR A 49 2.25 2.27 -1.44
N VAL A 50 1.49 3.35 -1.22
CA VAL A 50 0.34 3.37 -0.30
C VAL A 50 -0.78 2.45 -0.79
N VAL A 51 -1.12 2.53 -2.09
CA VAL A 51 -2.11 1.66 -2.72
C VAL A 51 -1.76 0.18 -2.55
N LEU A 52 -0.49 -0.16 -2.75
CA LEU A 52 0.02 -1.52 -2.62
C LEU A 52 0.28 -1.94 -1.17
N MET A 53 0.23 -1.01 -0.20
CA MET A 53 0.65 -1.19 1.18
C MET A 53 2.08 -1.74 1.30
N MET A 54 3.00 -1.20 0.49
CA MET A 54 4.40 -1.61 0.46
C MET A 54 5.29 -0.42 0.74
N SER A 55 6.45 -0.68 1.35
CA SER A 55 7.49 0.33 1.44
C SER A 55 8.02 0.67 0.02
N PRO A 56 8.39 1.93 -0.24
CA PRO A 56 9.13 2.31 -1.44
C PRO A 56 10.49 1.63 -1.58
N GLU A 57 11.02 1.04 -0.51
CA GLU A 57 12.25 0.27 -0.49
C GLU A 57 12.01 -1.23 -0.79
N ALA A 58 10.75 -1.63 -1.01
CA ALA A 58 10.40 -3.02 -1.32
C ALA A 58 10.96 -3.47 -2.68
N SER A 59 11.38 -4.74 -2.75
CA SER A 59 11.85 -5.32 -4.00
C SER A 59 10.70 -5.43 -5.02
N GLU A 60 11.02 -5.34 -6.32
CA GLU A 60 10.05 -5.57 -7.39
C GLU A 60 9.34 -6.93 -7.27
N SER A 61 10.05 -7.93 -6.73
CA SER A 61 9.51 -9.26 -6.49
C SER A 61 8.42 -9.24 -5.42
N ASP A 62 8.58 -8.44 -4.37
CA ASP A 62 7.62 -8.33 -3.27
C ASP A 62 6.43 -7.47 -3.66
N ILE A 63 6.66 -6.37 -4.39
CA ILE A 63 5.60 -5.57 -5.02
C ILE A 63 4.74 -6.44 -5.93
N THR A 64 5.36 -7.27 -6.77
CA THR A 64 4.63 -8.19 -7.65
C THR A 64 3.84 -9.22 -6.84
N LYS A 65 4.43 -9.84 -5.81
CA LYS A 65 3.71 -10.77 -4.94
C LYS A 65 2.51 -10.10 -4.26
N GLN A 66 2.67 -8.86 -3.81
CA GLN A 66 1.65 -8.11 -3.11
C GLN A 66 0.49 -7.72 -4.03
N TYR A 67 0.81 -7.20 -5.22
CA TYR A 67 -0.15 -6.94 -6.30
C TYR A 67 -0.98 -8.21 -6.58
N ARG A 68 -0.32 -9.36 -6.75
CA ARG A 68 -1.02 -10.64 -6.99
C ARG A 68 -1.98 -11.01 -5.85
N LYS A 69 -1.59 -10.82 -4.59
CA LYS A 69 -2.47 -11.09 -3.44
C LYS A 69 -3.71 -10.19 -3.47
N MET A 70 -3.51 -8.89 -3.64
CA MET A 70 -4.60 -7.92 -3.65
C MET A 70 -5.54 -8.17 -4.84
N SER A 71 -5.01 -8.43 -6.03
CA SER A 71 -5.79 -8.75 -7.24
C SER A 71 -6.74 -9.93 -7.02
N VAL A 72 -6.35 -10.93 -6.22
CA VAL A 72 -7.19 -12.10 -5.94
C VAL A 72 -8.35 -11.75 -5.01
N LEU A 73 -8.12 -10.86 -4.04
CA LEU A 73 -9.15 -10.45 -3.08
C LEU A 73 -10.20 -9.56 -3.76
N ILE A 74 -9.77 -8.59 -4.56
CA ILE A 74 -10.66 -7.60 -5.17
C ILE A 74 -11.02 -7.90 -6.63
N HIS A 75 -10.80 -9.14 -7.10
CA HIS A 75 -11.10 -9.50 -8.48
C HIS A 75 -12.60 -9.28 -8.78
N PRO A 76 -12.98 -8.61 -9.88
CA PRO A 76 -14.38 -8.27 -10.15
C PRO A 76 -15.31 -9.50 -10.26
N ASP A 77 -14.81 -10.63 -10.77
CA ASP A 77 -15.62 -11.87 -10.85
C ASP A 77 -15.86 -12.55 -9.49
N LYS A 78 -15.01 -12.30 -8.49
CA LYS A 78 -15.03 -12.99 -7.19
C LYS A 78 -15.55 -12.12 -6.06
N CYS A 79 -15.23 -10.82 -6.10
CA CYS A 79 -15.64 -9.85 -5.11
C CYS A 79 -17.05 -9.35 -5.47
N LYS A 80 -17.98 -9.42 -4.52
CA LYS A 80 -19.38 -9.02 -4.73
C LYS A 80 -19.59 -7.50 -4.66
N HIS A 81 -18.55 -6.74 -4.32
CA HIS A 81 -18.64 -5.31 -4.14
C HIS A 81 -18.78 -4.60 -5.50
N GLU A 82 -19.74 -3.67 -5.63
CA GLU A 82 -20.05 -3.00 -6.90
C GLU A 82 -18.86 -2.24 -7.49
N LYS A 83 -18.04 -1.65 -6.61
CA LYS A 83 -16.81 -0.93 -6.98
C LYS A 83 -15.56 -1.81 -7.14
N ALA A 84 -15.66 -3.14 -7.12
CA ALA A 84 -14.50 -4.02 -7.24
C ALA A 84 -13.71 -3.77 -8.54
N SER A 85 -14.41 -3.53 -9.66
CA SER A 85 -13.78 -3.19 -10.95
C SER A 85 -12.97 -1.89 -10.88
N GLU A 86 -13.51 -0.85 -10.24
CA GLU A 86 -12.84 0.44 -10.05
C GLU A 86 -11.59 0.29 -9.17
N ALA A 87 -11.73 -0.35 -8.01
CA ALA A 87 -10.60 -0.64 -7.12
C ALA A 87 -9.50 -1.45 -7.82
N PHE A 88 -9.89 -2.43 -8.65
CA PHE A 88 -8.95 -3.23 -9.43
C PHE A 88 -8.17 -2.38 -10.44
N GLN A 89 -8.82 -1.42 -11.11
CA GLN A 89 -8.15 -0.49 -12.02
C GLN A 89 -7.13 0.40 -11.29
N VAL A 90 -7.50 0.91 -10.10
CA VAL A 90 -6.57 1.68 -9.24
C VAL A 90 -5.35 0.84 -8.88
N LEU A 91 -5.56 -0.42 -8.48
CA LEU A 91 -4.49 -1.35 -8.14
C LEU A 91 -3.54 -1.63 -9.32
N VAL A 92 -4.09 -1.90 -10.51
CA VAL A 92 -3.30 -2.13 -11.74
C VAL A 92 -2.47 -0.90 -12.08
N LYS A 93 -3.07 0.27 -11.97
CA LYS A 93 -2.42 1.54 -12.28
C LYS A 93 -1.25 1.80 -11.32
N ALA A 94 -1.47 1.65 -10.01
CA ALA A 94 -0.40 1.75 -9.02
C ALA A 94 0.74 0.78 -9.29
N TYR A 95 0.42 -0.49 -9.60
CA TYR A 95 1.44 -1.48 -9.95
C TYR A 95 2.29 -1.07 -11.18
N ASN A 96 1.67 -0.51 -12.22
CA ASN A 96 2.40 -0.01 -13.37
C ASN A 96 3.25 1.22 -13.03
N ASP A 97 2.74 2.13 -12.20
CA ASP A 97 3.46 3.33 -11.77
C ASP A 97 4.71 2.95 -10.95
N THR A 98 4.68 1.90 -10.13
CA THR A 98 5.90 1.40 -9.44
C THR A 98 7.00 0.87 -10.37
N LYS A 99 6.67 0.55 -11.63
CA LYS A 99 7.65 0.11 -12.63
C LYS A 99 8.26 1.26 -13.42
N ASP A 100 7.68 2.45 -13.35
CA ASP A 100 8.23 3.64 -14.02
C ASP A 100 9.36 4.23 -13.16
N PRO A 101 10.61 4.24 -13.65
CA PRO A 101 11.73 4.84 -12.92
C PRO A 101 11.48 6.31 -12.58
N ASN A 102 10.81 7.06 -13.48
CA ASN A 102 10.54 8.48 -13.25
C ASN A 102 9.55 8.70 -12.10
N TYR A 103 8.59 7.79 -11.93
CA TYR A 103 7.66 7.83 -10.80
C TYR A 103 8.42 7.58 -9.50
N ASN A 104 9.28 6.55 -9.49
CA ASN A 104 10.05 6.15 -8.31
C ASN A 104 11.00 7.25 -7.85
N ASP A 105 11.68 7.92 -8.78
CA ASP A 105 12.63 8.97 -8.43
C ASP A 105 11.91 10.22 -7.88
N LYS A 106 10.81 10.65 -8.51
CA LYS A 106 9.97 11.73 -7.98
C LYS A 106 9.41 11.40 -6.58
N TYR A 107 9.04 10.14 -6.36
CA TYR A 107 8.52 9.73 -5.06
C TYR A 107 9.60 9.79 -3.96
N LYS A 108 10.84 9.37 -4.26
CA LYS A 108 11.96 9.48 -3.32
C LYS A 108 12.24 10.93 -2.91
N ASP A 109 12.14 11.87 -3.86
CA ASP A 109 12.34 13.30 -3.60
C ASP A 109 11.34 13.87 -2.58
N ILE A 110 10.10 13.34 -2.57
CA ILE A 110 9.04 13.73 -1.63
C ILE A 110 9.17 12.96 -0.30
N LEU A 111 9.57 11.69 -0.37
CA LEU A 111 9.66 10.81 0.79
C LEU A 111 10.71 11.28 1.80
N GLY A 112 11.87 11.76 1.33
CA GLY A 112 12.95 12.24 2.22
C GLY A 112 12.48 13.35 3.17
N PRO A 113 11.94 14.46 2.65
CA PRO A 113 11.37 15.53 3.48
C PRO A 113 10.24 15.05 4.41
N ALA A 114 9.36 14.16 3.94
CA ALA A 114 8.28 13.59 4.76
C ALA A 114 8.83 12.76 5.93
N LYS A 115 9.79 11.86 5.68
CA LYS A 115 10.50 11.08 6.72
C LYS A 115 11.14 12.01 7.75
N GLU A 116 11.80 13.07 7.31
CA GLU A 116 12.46 14.01 8.22
C GLU A 116 11.47 14.79 9.11
N HIS A 117 10.31 15.18 8.56
CA HIS A 117 9.26 15.84 9.33
C HIS A 117 8.71 14.94 10.45
N VAL A 118 8.42 13.67 10.13
CA VAL A 118 7.96 12.69 11.13
C VAL A 118 9.05 12.44 12.17
N ARG A 119 10.31 12.27 11.73
CA ARG A 119 11.46 12.06 12.63
C ARG A 119 11.60 13.20 13.65
N LYS A 120 11.59 14.46 13.19
CA LYS A 120 11.69 15.62 14.09
C LYS A 120 10.55 15.68 15.10
N ARG A 121 9.31 15.44 14.66
CA ARG A 121 8.13 15.39 15.55
C ARG A 121 8.30 14.31 16.61
N ARG A 122 8.68 13.09 16.22
CA ARG A 122 8.88 11.97 17.16
C ARG A 122 10.04 12.20 18.12
N GLU A 123 11.12 12.85 17.68
CA GLU A 123 12.23 13.25 18.56
C GLU A 123 11.77 14.23 19.65
N GLU A 124 10.93 15.20 19.28
CA GLU A 124 10.34 16.16 20.24
C GLU A 124 9.39 15.47 21.22
N GLU A 125 8.50 14.60 20.73
CA GLU A 125 7.61 13.81 21.58
C GLU A 125 8.39 12.88 22.51
N ASN A 126 9.47 12.25 22.02
CA ASN A 126 10.32 11.38 22.83
C ASN A 126 11.03 12.14 23.96
N LYS A 127 11.35 13.43 23.78
CA LYS A 127 11.83 14.29 24.88
C LYS A 127 10.75 14.49 25.96
N LEU A 128 9.48 14.60 25.56
CA LEU A 128 8.35 14.76 26.50
C LEU A 128 8.02 13.44 27.21
N ARG A 129 7.99 12.32 26.48
CA ARG A 129 7.76 10.97 27.03
C ARG A 129 8.79 10.61 28.10
N ARG A 130 10.08 10.86 27.83
CA ARG A 130 11.16 10.67 28.81
C ARG A 130 10.97 11.49 30.08
N LYS A 131 10.47 12.73 29.97
CA LYS A 131 10.17 13.56 31.16
C LYS A 131 8.98 13.03 31.96
N LYS A 132 8.03 12.36 31.31
CA LYS A 132 6.87 11.70 31.94
C LYS A 132 7.18 10.29 32.46
N GLY A 133 8.34 9.72 32.13
CA GLY A 133 8.67 8.33 32.44
C GLY A 133 8.01 7.30 31.51
N GLU A 134 7.57 7.74 30.32
CA GLU A 134 7.00 6.89 29.28
C GLU A 134 8.09 6.39 28.30
N ASP A 135 7.86 5.23 27.70
CA ASP A 135 8.76 4.67 26.70
C ASP A 135 8.81 5.54 25.43
N PRO A 136 9.99 5.72 24.82
CA PRO A 136 10.12 6.45 23.56
C PRO A 136 9.41 5.71 22.43
N MET A 137 8.79 6.45 21.52
CA MET A 137 8.33 5.91 20.25
C MET A 137 9.52 5.43 19.42
N ASP A 138 9.26 4.40 18.61
CA ASP A 138 10.20 3.92 17.61
C ASP A 138 10.47 5.00 16.55
N MET A 139 11.72 5.11 16.15
CA MET A 139 12.21 6.03 15.14
C MET A 139 12.31 5.38 13.76
N GLN A 140 12.05 4.07 13.68
CA GLN A 140 12.16 3.25 12.48
C GLN A 140 11.01 2.22 12.44
N GLY A 141 10.93 1.44 11.37
CA GLY A 141 9.99 0.32 11.24
C GLY A 141 8.59 0.72 10.77
N ASN A 142 7.68 -0.28 10.75
CA ASN A 142 6.37 -0.17 10.11
C ASN A 142 5.52 0.98 10.67
N ASP A 143 5.54 1.21 11.99
CA ASP A 143 4.76 2.27 12.61
C ASP A 143 5.28 3.66 12.24
N PHE A 144 6.60 3.79 12.03
CA PHE A 144 7.20 5.01 11.52
C PHE A 144 6.84 5.22 10.04
N ASP A 145 7.05 4.20 9.22
CA ASP A 145 6.77 4.28 7.79
C ASP A 145 5.29 4.54 7.49
N ALA A 146 4.37 4.00 8.31
CA ALA A 146 2.93 4.25 8.18
C ALA A 146 2.53 5.71 8.45
N GLU A 147 3.28 6.46 9.26
CA GLU A 147 3.01 7.88 9.51
C GLU A 147 3.59 8.79 8.42
N VAL A 148 4.61 8.30 7.70
CA VAL A 148 5.27 9.02 6.60
C VAL A 148 4.45 8.96 5.31
N MET A 149 3.72 7.85 5.12
CA MET A 149 3.04 7.44 3.88
C MET A 149 1.61 7.99 3.78
#